data_AF-A0A2Z4G8H2-F1
#
_entry.id   AF-A0A2Z4G8H2-F1
#
_cell.length_a   1.000
_cell.length_b   1.000
_cell.length_c   1.000
_cell.angle_alpha   90.00
_cell.angle_beta   90.00
_cell.angle_gamma   90.00
#
_symmetry.space_group_name_H-M   'P 1'
#
loop_
_entity.id
_entity.type
_entity.pdbx_description
1 polymer ?
#
loop_
_entity_poly.entity_id
_entity_poly.type
_entity_poly.pdbx_seq_one_letter_code
_entity_poly.pdbx_strand_id
1 'polypeptide(L)'
;MELEMKIIVLLTLSIFFLNSCFSETSCNDYAEVFRNDELKIIYQKKGIGPYRVSIVGLDPDTLEEVIFKSNDYTWISNVKRKWEKGDTIIKRKGVLEFELHKRDTVLYFPLYCQGKIYK
;
A
#
# COMPACT_ATOMS: atom_id res chain seq x y z
N MET A 1 36.13 41.23 -5.31
CA MET A 1 34.73 41.65 -5.05
C MET A 1 33.76 41.20 -6.14
N GLU A 2 34.03 41.39 -7.44
CA GLU A 2 33.11 40.95 -8.51
C GLU A 2 33.00 39.42 -8.67
N LEU A 3 34.08 38.67 -8.45
CA LEU A 3 34.09 37.21 -8.56
C LEU A 3 33.29 36.54 -7.44
N GLU A 4 33.39 37.07 -6.22
CA GLU A 4 32.66 36.56 -5.04
C GLU A 4 31.16 36.81 -5.17
N MET A 5 30.76 37.95 -5.73
CA MET A 5 29.35 38.28 -6.00
C MET A 5 28.72 37.34 -7.05
N LYS A 6 29.48 36.99 -8.11
CA LYS A 6 29.05 36.02 -9.13
C LYS A 6 28.87 34.61 -8.55
N ILE A 7 29.76 34.19 -7.65
CA ILE A 7 29.68 32.90 -6.95
C ILE A 7 28.46 32.84 -6.03
N ILE A 8 28.15 33.93 -5.31
CA ILE A 8 26.97 34.02 -4.44
C ILE A 8 25.66 33.97 -5.25
N VAL A 9 25.61 34.62 -6.41
CA VAL A 9 24.45 34.55 -7.32
C VAL A 9 24.27 33.15 -7.90
N LEU A 10 25.36 32.46 -8.27
CA LEU A 10 25.31 31.08 -8.75
C LEU A 10 24.85 30.09 -7.66
N LEU A 11 25.30 30.27 -6.41
CA LEU A 11 24.90 29.46 -5.27
C LEU A 11 23.43 29.65 -4.90
N THR A 12 22.93 30.88 -4.95
CA THR A 12 21.52 31.19 -4.66
C THR A 12 20.57 30.68 -5.76
N LEU A 13 20.98 30.74 -7.04
CA LEU A 13 20.20 30.17 -8.14
C LEU A 13 20.09 28.64 -8.06
N SER A 14 21.16 27.96 -7.62
CA SER A 14 21.20 26.50 -7.46
C SER A 14 20.23 25.97 -6.39
N ILE A 15 20.06 26.72 -5.30
CA ILE A 15 19.16 26.33 -4.18
C ILE A 15 17.68 26.38 -4.57
N PHE A 16 17.29 27.25 -5.51
CA PHE A 16 15.90 27.33 -5.99
C PHE A 16 15.47 26.13 -6.84
N PHE A 17 16.40 25.42 -7.48
CA PHE A 17 16.09 24.24 -8.32
C PHE A 17 16.01 22.91 -7.56
N LEU A 18 16.35 22.87 -6.27
CA LEU A 18 16.33 21.64 -5.46
C LEU A 18 14.98 21.34 -4.79
N ASN A 19 13.99 22.24 -4.88
CA ASN A 19 12.69 22.10 -4.19
C ASN A 19 11.58 21.46 -5.05
N SER A 20 11.84 21.05 -6.29
CA SER A 20 10.78 20.64 -7.23
C SER A 20 10.48 19.14 -7.30
N CYS A 21 10.94 18.31 -6.36
CA CYS A 21 10.79 16.84 -6.44
C CYS A 21 10.12 16.16 -5.23
N PHE A 22 9.17 16.82 -4.56
CA PHE A 22 8.38 16.17 -3.50
C PHE A 22 6.88 16.48 -3.67
N SER A 23 6.26 15.91 -4.69
CA SER A 23 4.80 15.81 -4.71
C SER A 23 4.42 14.70 -3.73
N GLU A 24 3.90 15.05 -2.56
CA GLU A 24 3.21 14.07 -1.71
C GLU A 24 2.07 13.45 -2.52
N THR A 25 2.03 12.11 -2.59
CA THR A 25 0.87 11.39 -3.14
C THR A 25 -0.37 11.83 -2.37
N SER A 26 -1.38 12.35 -3.07
CA SER A 26 -2.59 12.80 -2.39
C SER A 26 -3.37 11.59 -1.85
N CYS A 27 -4.20 11.81 -0.83
CA CYS A 27 -5.09 10.76 -0.35
C CYS A 27 -6.05 10.27 -1.44
N ASN A 28 -6.37 11.10 -2.43
CA ASN A 28 -7.20 10.71 -3.58
C ASN A 28 -6.50 9.67 -4.45
N ASP A 29 -5.25 9.94 -4.84
CA ASP A 29 -4.47 9.03 -5.69
C ASP A 29 -4.28 7.68 -4.98
N TYR A 30 -4.00 7.73 -3.67
CA TYR A 30 -3.87 6.53 -2.85
C TYR A 30 -5.19 5.76 -2.74
N ALA A 31 -6.31 6.46 -2.53
CA ALA A 31 -7.62 5.84 -2.49
C ALA A 31 -8.02 5.20 -3.82
N GLU A 32 -7.62 5.78 -4.95
CA GLU A 32 -7.87 5.20 -6.27
C GLU A 32 -7.11 3.87 -6.45
N VAL A 33 -5.82 3.84 -6.11
CA VAL A 33 -5.03 2.59 -6.11
C VAL A 33 -5.66 1.56 -5.19
N PHE A 34 -6.01 1.95 -3.96
CA PHE A 34 -6.67 1.07 -3.00
C PHE A 34 -7.99 0.52 -3.55
N ARG A 35 -8.82 1.33 -4.23
CA ARG A 35 -10.08 0.86 -4.83
C ARG A 35 -9.86 -0.13 -5.97
N ASN A 36 -8.76 -0.01 -6.71
CA ASN A 36 -8.47 -0.88 -7.84
C ASN A 36 -7.96 -2.26 -7.43
N ASP A 37 -7.40 -2.40 -6.22
CA ASP A 37 -7.00 -3.70 -5.68
C ASP A 37 -8.21 -4.59 -5.37
N GLU A 38 -8.08 -5.86 -5.75
CA GLU A 38 -9.03 -6.94 -5.48
C GLU A 38 -8.27 -8.19 -5.01
N LEU A 39 -8.75 -8.81 -3.94
CA LEU A 39 -8.18 -10.02 -3.36
C LEU A 39 -9.27 -10.80 -2.65
N LYS A 40 -9.33 -12.11 -2.89
CA LYS A 40 -10.15 -13.04 -2.11
C LYS A 40 -9.32 -14.31 -1.93
N ILE A 41 -8.75 -14.52 -0.74
CA ILE A 41 -7.77 -15.60 -0.54
C ILE A 41 -7.84 -16.18 0.86
N ILE A 42 -7.75 -17.51 0.97
CA ILE A 42 -7.49 -18.22 2.22
C ILE A 42 -5.97 -18.24 2.42
N TYR A 43 -5.49 -17.51 3.43
CA TYR A 43 -4.07 -17.32 3.68
C TYR A 43 -3.38 -18.64 4.06
N GLN A 44 -2.29 -18.98 3.36
CA GLN A 44 -1.46 -20.14 3.70
C GLN A 44 -0.10 -19.71 4.24
N LYS A 45 0.59 -18.84 3.50
CA LYS A 45 1.94 -18.37 3.84
C LYS A 45 2.31 -17.09 3.08
N LYS A 46 3.37 -16.44 3.56
CA LYS A 46 4.05 -15.39 2.79
C LYS A 46 4.67 -16.02 1.53
N GLY A 47 4.42 -15.40 0.38
CA GLY A 47 5.08 -15.79 -0.87
C GLY A 47 6.52 -15.28 -0.96
N ILE A 48 7.28 -15.90 -1.86
CA ILE A 48 8.68 -15.54 -2.14
C ILE A 48 8.70 -14.79 -3.48
N GLY A 49 9.51 -13.74 -3.59
CA GLY A 49 9.69 -13.01 -4.84
C GLY A 49 10.08 -11.53 -4.64
N PRO A 50 10.28 -10.79 -5.74
CA PRO A 50 10.72 -9.39 -5.70
C PRO A 50 9.61 -8.40 -5.29
N TYR A 51 8.35 -8.86 -5.23
CA TYR A 51 7.20 -8.02 -4.91
C TYR A 51 7.19 -7.62 -3.44
N ARG A 52 6.79 -6.38 -3.15
CA ARG A 52 6.65 -5.89 -1.77
C ARG A 52 5.59 -6.67 -0.99
N VAL A 53 4.55 -7.11 -1.69
CA VAL A 53 3.53 -8.05 -1.21
C VAL A 53 3.54 -9.29 -2.10
N SER A 54 3.70 -10.45 -1.48
CA SER A 54 3.49 -11.75 -2.10
C SER A 54 2.79 -12.65 -1.09
N ILE A 55 1.60 -13.13 -1.43
CA ILE A 55 0.74 -13.95 -0.57
C ILE A 55 0.44 -15.23 -1.33
N VAL A 56 0.71 -16.37 -0.71
CA VAL A 56 0.31 -17.68 -1.22
C VAL A 56 -0.85 -18.16 -0.37
N GLY A 57 -1.89 -18.63 -1.05
CA GLY A 57 -3.12 -19.08 -0.41
C GLY A 57 -3.97 -19.90 -1.35
N LEU A 58 -5.23 -20.09 -0.98
CA LEU A 58 -6.22 -20.80 -1.80
C LEU A 58 -7.31 -19.83 -2.23
N ASP A 59 -7.79 -19.99 -3.46
CA ASP A 59 -9.07 -19.41 -3.86
C ASP A 59 -10.18 -20.08 -3.02
N PRO A 60 -11.04 -19.33 -2.32
CA PRO A 60 -12.05 -19.92 -1.46
C PRO A 60 -13.20 -20.62 -2.21
N ASP A 61 -13.39 -20.33 -3.50
CA ASP A 61 -14.45 -20.92 -4.31
C ASP A 61 -13.95 -22.20 -5.00
N THR A 62 -12.71 -22.22 -5.49
CA THR A 62 -12.14 -23.38 -6.20
C THR A 62 -11.21 -24.26 -5.36
N LEU A 63 -10.71 -23.73 -4.24
CA LEU A 63 -9.66 -24.33 -3.39
C LEU A 63 -8.32 -24.55 -4.10
N GLU A 64 -8.13 -23.95 -5.27
CA GLU A 64 -6.86 -24.00 -6.00
C GLU A 64 -5.85 -23.02 -5.40
N GLU A 65 -4.55 -23.36 -5.47
CA GLU A 65 -3.50 -22.45 -5.02
C GLU A 65 -3.45 -21.21 -5.90
N VAL A 66 -3.49 -20.04 -5.27
CA VAL A 66 -3.36 -18.74 -5.92
C VAL A 66 -2.27 -17.92 -5.26
N ILE A 67 -1.60 -17.09 -6.07
CA ILE A 67 -0.55 -16.20 -5.60
C ILE A 67 -0.95 -14.76 -5.91
N PHE A 68 -1.27 -14.01 -4.87
CA PHE A 68 -1.47 -12.57 -4.97
C PHE A 68 -0.13 -11.85 -4.88
N LYS A 69 0.14 -10.97 -5.84
CA LYS A 69 1.36 -10.18 -5.93
C LYS A 69 0.98 -8.72 -6.10
N SER A 70 1.50 -7.86 -5.23
CA SER A 70 1.35 -6.42 -5.38
C SER A 70 2.65 -5.70 -5.05
N ASN A 71 2.92 -4.64 -5.81
CA ASN A 71 3.97 -3.68 -5.48
C ASN A 71 3.46 -2.61 -4.51
N ASP A 72 2.15 -2.49 -4.34
CA ASP A 72 1.58 -1.71 -3.26
C ASP A 72 1.56 -2.56 -1.98
N TYR A 73 2.14 -2.00 -0.92
CA TYR A 73 2.30 -2.61 0.39
C TYR A 73 1.61 -1.80 1.48
N THR A 74 1.16 -0.60 1.16
CA THR A 74 0.77 0.43 2.15
C THR A 74 -0.40 -0.04 3.01
N TRP A 75 -1.46 -0.58 2.40
CA TRP A 75 -2.62 -1.07 3.14
C TRP A 75 -2.39 -2.38 3.91
N ILE A 76 -1.47 -3.23 3.46
CA ILE A 76 -1.14 -4.52 4.08
C ILE A 76 -0.12 -4.36 5.23
N SER A 77 0.68 -3.30 5.20
CA SER A 77 1.89 -3.15 6.01
C SER A 77 1.70 -3.35 7.51
N ASN A 78 0.65 -2.75 8.05
CA ASN A 78 0.37 -2.68 9.48
C ASN A 78 -0.45 -3.87 9.99
N VAL A 79 -1.06 -4.63 9.08
CA VAL A 79 -2.10 -5.62 9.38
C VAL A 79 -1.64 -7.04 9.11
N LYS A 80 -0.65 -7.24 8.22
CA LYS A 80 -0.15 -8.57 7.86
C LYS A 80 0.38 -9.40 9.04
N ARG A 81 0.76 -8.74 10.14
CA ARG A 81 1.21 -9.42 11.37
C ARG A 81 0.07 -10.12 12.10
N LYS A 82 -1.18 -9.79 11.79
CA LYS A 82 -2.39 -10.38 12.38
C LYS A 82 -2.90 -11.60 11.60
N TRP A 83 -2.30 -11.90 10.46
CA TRP A 83 -2.74 -12.98 9.58
C TRP A 83 -2.22 -14.32 10.07
N GLU A 84 -3.12 -15.28 10.17
CA GLU A 84 -2.83 -16.65 10.55
C GLU A 84 -3.25 -17.61 9.43
N LYS A 85 -2.56 -18.76 9.33
CA LYS A 85 -2.89 -19.77 8.33
C LYS A 85 -4.35 -20.18 8.47
N GLY A 86 -5.10 -20.09 7.37
CA GLY A 86 -6.54 -20.37 7.33
C GLY A 86 -7.44 -19.14 7.43
N ASP A 87 -6.92 -17.97 7.77
CA ASP A 87 -7.69 -16.72 7.70
C ASP A 87 -8.08 -16.41 6.25
N THR A 88 -9.28 -15.87 6.02
CA THR A 88 -9.69 -15.39 4.69
C THR A 88 -9.55 -13.88 4.61
N ILE A 89 -8.79 -13.41 3.62
CA ILE A 89 -8.57 -11.98 3.36
C ILE A 89 -9.42 -11.60 2.16
N ILE A 90 -10.30 -10.60 2.34
CA ILE A 90 -11.19 -10.11 1.29
C ILE A 90 -10.97 -8.62 1.10
N LYS A 91 -10.58 -8.22 -0.10
CA LYS A 91 -10.49 -6.85 -0.57
C LYS A 91 -11.34 -6.76 -1.84
N ARG A 92 -12.42 -5.98 -1.79
CA ARG A 92 -13.35 -5.81 -2.91
C ARG A 92 -12.94 -4.59 -3.74
N LYS A 93 -13.12 -4.70 -5.06
CA LYS A 93 -12.94 -3.57 -5.97
C LYS A 93 -13.92 -2.44 -5.64
N GLY A 94 -13.47 -1.19 -5.72
CA GLY A 94 -14.26 0.01 -5.44
C GLY A 94 -14.44 0.35 -3.96
N VAL A 95 -14.03 -0.53 -3.04
CA VAL A 95 -14.26 -0.39 -1.60
C VAL A 95 -12.98 0.07 -0.89
N LEU A 96 -13.12 0.99 0.07
CA LEU A 96 -12.02 1.57 0.87
C LEU A 96 -11.80 0.86 2.21
N GLU A 97 -12.13 -0.42 2.27
CA GLU A 97 -11.83 -1.30 3.39
C GLU A 97 -11.43 -2.68 2.88
N PHE A 98 -10.74 -3.44 3.73
CA PHE A 98 -10.59 -4.87 3.54
C PHE A 98 -11.01 -5.62 4.81
N GLU A 99 -11.39 -6.87 4.63
CA GLU A 99 -11.91 -7.76 5.65
C GLU A 99 -10.88 -8.86 5.94
N LEU A 100 -10.66 -9.15 7.21
CA LEU A 100 -9.94 -10.35 7.66
C LEU A 100 -10.92 -11.23 8.44
N HIS A 101 -11.30 -12.34 7.82
CA HIS A 101 -12.17 -13.35 8.41
C HIS A 101 -11.29 -14.35 9.16
N LYS A 102 -11.41 -14.33 10.48
CA LYS A 102 -10.88 -15.34 11.38
C LYS A 102 -11.96 -16.39 11.65
N ARG A 103 -11.59 -17.48 12.34
CA ARG A 103 -12.54 -18.57 12.67
C ARG A 103 -13.84 -18.07 13.30
N ASP A 104 -13.74 -17.16 14.27
CA ASP A 104 -14.87 -16.73 15.11
C ASP A 104 -15.19 -15.22 14.99
N THR A 105 -14.38 -14.47 14.24
CA THR A 105 -14.52 -13.01 14.16
C THR A 105 -14.15 -12.47 12.78
N VAL A 106 -14.77 -11.35 12.41
CA VAL A 106 -14.43 -10.59 11.21
C VAL A 106 -13.86 -9.24 11.64
N LEU A 107 -12.66 -8.91 11.15
CA LEU A 107 -12.02 -7.62 11.38
C LEU A 107 -12.10 -6.77 10.12
N TYR A 108 -12.56 -5.53 10.27
CA TYR A 108 -12.66 -4.56 9.19
C TYR A 108 -11.54 -3.53 9.31
N PHE A 109 -10.88 -3.25 8.19
CA PHE A 109 -9.76 -2.34 8.13
C PHE A 109 -10.02 -1.26 7.07
N PRO A 110 -10.54 -0.10 7.48
CA PRO A 110 -10.76 1.01 6.56
C PRO A 110 -9.42 1.61 6.12
N LEU A 111 -9.45 2.32 4.98
CA LEU A 111 -8.32 3.10 4.51
C LEU A 111 -8.05 4.25 5.48
N TYR A 112 -6.82 4.30 5.99
CA TYR A 112 -6.33 5.45 6.74
C TYR A 112 -5.41 6.30 5.85
N CYS A 113 -5.67 7.60 5.80
CA CYS A 113 -4.80 8.58 5.17
C CYS A 113 -4.66 9.80 6.08
N GLN A 114 -3.43 10.30 6.24
CA GLN A 114 -3.14 11.48 7.08
C GLN A 114 -3.75 11.39 8.51
N GLY A 115 -3.70 10.20 9.10
CA GLY A 115 -4.15 9.95 10.48
C GLY A 115 -5.68 9.85 10.66
N LYS A 116 -6.47 9.83 9.57
CA LYS A 116 -7.93 9.71 9.62
C LYS A 116 -8.43 8.62 8.69
N ILE A 117 -9.63 8.10 8.98
CA ILE A 117 -10.33 7.22 8.05
C ILE A 117 -10.72 8.04 6.82
N TYR A 118 -10.31 7.56 5.65
CA TYR A 118 -10.64 8.15 4.36
C TYR A 118 -12.03 7.68 3.91
N LYS A 119 -12.85 8.60 3.38
CA LYS A 119 -14.22 8.33 2.92
C LYS A 119 -14.38 8.75 1.46
#